data_AF-A0A461HTU5-F1
#
_entry.id   AF-A0A461HTU5-F1
#
_cell.length_a   1.000
_cell.length_b   1.000
_cell.length_c   1.000
_cell.angle_alpha   90.00
_cell.angle_beta   90.00
_cell.angle_gamma   90.00
#
_symmetry.space_group_name_H-M   'P 1'
#
loop_
_entity.id
_entity.type
_entity.pdbx_description
1 polymer ?
#
loop_
_entity_poly.entity_id
_entity_poly.type
_entity_poly.pdbx_seq_one_letter_code
_entity_poly.pdbx_strand_id
1 'polypeptide(L)' 'MSENLYAIKRDGFYKHFPHGQYDAYLSKDCLFVKRETAENKCALNSSDEIVEVSLVEVEGEA' A
#
# COMPACT_ATOMS: atom_id res chain seq x y z
N MET A 1 -11.79 13.73 7.19
CA MET A 1 -12.31 12.54 6.47
C MET A 1 -11.19 11.54 6.48
N SER A 2 -11.41 10.31 6.92
CA SER A 2 -10.38 9.26 6.84
C SER A 2 -10.13 8.98 5.37
N GLU A 3 -8.96 9.37 4.86
CA GLU A 3 -8.58 9.01 3.49
C GLU A 3 -8.13 7.55 3.52
N ASN A 4 -8.96 6.67 2.96
CA ASN A 4 -8.59 5.28 2.75
C ASN A 4 -7.52 5.22 1.67
N LEU A 5 -6.33 4.74 2.02
CA LEU A 5 -5.24 4.49 1.09
C LEU A 5 -5.24 3.03 0.69
N TYR A 6 -4.57 2.72 -0.41
CA TYR A 6 -4.47 1.38 -0.96
C TYR A 6 -3.01 1.00 -1.13
N ALA A 7 -2.64 -0.24 -0.83
CA ALA A 7 -1.31 -0.76 -1.09
C ALA A 7 -1.40 -2.11 -1.79
N ILE A 8 -0.33 -2.50 -2.49
CA ILE A 8 -0.19 -3.83 -3.07
C ILE A 8 0.64 -4.67 -2.11
N LYS A 9 0.12 -5.83 -1.71
CA LYS A 9 0.74 -6.76 -0.76
C LYS A 9 0.91 -8.14 -1.38
N ARG A 10 2.03 -8.79 -1.10
CA ARG A 10 2.34 -10.17 -1.51
C ARG A 10 3.06 -10.88 -0.38
N ASP A 11 2.55 -12.01 0.08
CA ASP A 11 3.20 -12.85 1.10
C ASP A 11 3.64 -12.09 2.38
N GLY A 12 2.90 -11.05 2.78
CA GLY A 12 3.26 -10.22 3.93
C GLY A 12 4.06 -8.95 3.61
N PHE A 13 4.55 -8.79 2.39
CA PHE A 13 5.38 -7.67 1.95
C PHE A 13 4.60 -6.68 1.08
N TYR A 14 4.86 -5.39 1.24
CA TYR A 14 4.26 -4.30 0.46
C TYR A 14 5.15 -3.93 -0.73
N LYS A 15 4.54 -3.59 -1.87
CA LYS A 15 5.24 -3.16 -3.06
C LYS A 15 5.58 -1.67 -2.99
N HIS A 16 6.86 -1.34 -3.10
CA HIS A 16 7.39 0.03 -3.09
C HIS A 16 7.58 0.55 -4.51
N PHE A 17 7.09 1.75 -4.79
CA PHE A 17 7.24 2.42 -6.09
C PHE A 17 8.22 3.59 -6.00
N PRO A 18 8.90 3.96 -7.09
CA PRO A 18 8.80 3.39 -8.45
C PRO A 18 9.61 2.09 -8.66
N HIS A 19 10.39 1.66 -7.67
CA HIS A 19 11.35 0.57 -7.82
C HIS A 19 10.73 -0.83 -8.02
N GLY A 20 9.48 -1.02 -7.62
CA GLY A 20 8.74 -2.29 -7.77
C GLY A 20 9.23 -3.39 -6.83
N GLN A 21 9.98 -3.06 -5.79
CA GLN A 21 10.50 -4.01 -4.79
C GLN A 21 9.45 -4.28 -3.72
N TYR A 22 9.53 -5.45 -3.09
CA TYR A 22 8.66 -5.84 -1.98
C TYR A 22 9.42 -5.73 -0.66
N ASP A 23 8.82 -5.09 0.34
CA ASP A 23 9.40 -4.90 1.65
C ASP A 23 8.34 -5.02 2.76
N ALA A 24 8.74 -5.44 3.97
CA ALA A 24 7.82 -5.63 5.08
C ALA A 24 7.29 -4.31 5.64
N TYR A 25 8.02 -3.20 5.44
CA TYR A 25 7.63 -1.89 5.92
C TYR A 25 6.65 -1.20 4.96
N LEU A 26 5.58 -0.65 5.53
CA LEU A 26 4.65 0.21 4.82
C LEU A 26 5.20 1.65 4.81
N SER A 27 5.50 2.18 3.63
CA SER A 27 5.91 3.58 3.43
C SER A 27 4.90 4.32 2.55
N LYS A 28 5.03 5.64 2.47
CA LYS A 28 4.29 6.48 1.53
C LYS A 28 4.44 6.01 0.08
N ASP A 29 5.60 5.45 -0.25
CA ASP A 29 5.93 4.91 -1.58
C ASP A 29 5.11 3.65 -1.96
N CYS A 30 4.44 3.02 -0.99
CA CYS A 30 3.53 1.90 -1.20
C CYS A 30 2.07 2.33 -1.39
N LEU A 31 1.75 3.58 -1.06
CA LEU A 31 0.39 4.02 -0.82
C LEU A 31 -0.19 4.74 -2.05
N PHE A 32 -1.40 4.33 -2.40
CA PHE A 32 -2.19 4.89 -3.48
C PHE A 32 -3.47 5.50 -2.91
N VAL A 33 -3.78 6.73 -3.33
CA VAL A 33 -5.04 7.40 -2.94
C VAL A 33 -6.25 6.74 -3.61
N LYS A 34 -6.07 6.20 -4.82
CA LYS A 34 -7.13 5.57 -5.60
C LYS A 34 -6.87 4.06 -5.75
N ARG A 35 -7.88 3.25 -5.44
CA ARG A 35 -7.87 1.80 -5.66
C ARG A 35 -7.53 1.44 -7.10
N GLU A 36 -8.14 2.13 -8.07
CA GLU A 36 -7.91 1.91 -9.50
C GLU A 36 -6.41 2.09 -9.89
N THR A 37 -5.70 3.00 -9.22
CA THR A 37 -4.26 3.18 -9.45
C THR A 37 -3.46 1.99 -8.92
N ALA A 38 -3.82 1.46 -7.75
CA ALA A 38 -3.23 0.24 -7.22
C ALA A 38 -3.55 -0.97 -8.12
N GLU A 39 -4.80 -1.10 -8.61
CA GLU A 39 -5.23 -2.15 -9.54
C GLU A 39 -4.44 -2.14 -10.84
N ASN A 40 -4.24 -0.97 -11.45
CA ASN A 40 -3.41 -0.84 -12.65
C ASN A 40 -1.93 -1.17 -12.42
N LYS A 41 -1.43 -1.05 -11.18
CA LYS A 41 -0.03 -1.35 -10.82
C LYS A 41 0.15 -2.76 -10.22
N CYS A 42 -0.97 -3.43 -9.92
CA CYS A 42 -1.04 -4.80 -9.47
C CYS A 42 -0.74 -5.74 -10.64
N ALA A 43 0.21 -6.66 -10.47
CA ALA A 43 0.57 -7.55 -11.57
C ALA A 43 -0.48 -8.65 -11.73
N LEU A 44 -1.18 -8.66 -12.87
CA LEU A 44 -2.28 -9.60 -13.20
C LEU A 44 -1.95 -11.09 -13.03
N ASN A 45 -0.67 -11.48 -13.03
CA ASN A 45 -0.19 -12.86 -12.89
C ASN A 45 0.61 -13.11 -11.61
N SER A 46 0.46 -12.25 -10.61
CA SER A 46 1.12 -12.41 -9.32
C SER A 46 0.10 -12.67 -8.22
N SER A 47 0.52 -13.31 -7.14
CA SER A 47 -0.23 -13.38 -5.86
C SER A 47 -0.29 -12.02 -5.16
N ASP A 48 -0.38 -10.94 -5.93
CA ASP A 48 -0.51 -9.58 -5.44
C ASP A 48 -1.96 -9.33 -5.03
N GLU A 49 -2.13 -8.87 -3.81
CA GLU A 49 -3.43 -8.49 -3.25
C GLU A 49 -3.45 -6.99 -3.00
N ILE A 50 -4.60 -6.37 -3.19
CA ILE A 50 -4.79 -4.95 -2.88
C ILE A 50 -5.42 -4.85 -1.51
N VAL A 51 -4.74 -4.15 -0.62
CA VAL A 51 -5.18 -3.95 0.76
C VAL A 51 -5.53 -2.48 1.00
N GLU A 52 -6.61 -2.25 1.74
CA GLU A 52 -6.97 -0.92 2.22
C GLU A 52 -6.18 -0.60 3.50
N VAL A 53 -5.64 0.60 3.56
CA VAL A 53 -4.83 1.13 4.65
C VAL A 53 -5.52 2.39 5.16
N SER A 54 -6.02 2.33 6.38
CA SER A 54 -6.54 3.50 7.07
C SER A 54 -5.41 4.17 7.85
N LEU A 55 -5.16 5.45 7.58
CA LEU A 55 -4.26 6.24 8.43
C LEU A 55 -4.98 6.56 9.74
N VAL A 56 -4.38 6.15 10.85
CA VAL A 56 -4.80 6.55 12.19
C VAL A 56 -3.80 7.59 12.70
N GLU A 57 -4.32 8.74 13.11
CA GLU A 57 -3.51 9.74 13.81
C GLU A 57 -3.21 9.18 15.21
N VAL A 58 -1.94 8.90 15.47
CA VAL A 58 -1.48 8.56 16.82
C VAL A 58 -0.99 9.87 17.42
N GLU A 59 -1.74 10.45 18.36
CA GLU A 59 -1.24 11.52 19.21
C GLU A 59 -0.09 10.93 20.04
N GLY A 60 1.14 11.19 19.62
CA GLY A 60 2.32 10.75 20.36
C GLY A 60 2.31 11.38 21.75
N GLU A 61 2.30 10.55 22.79
CA GLU A 61 2.62 10.99 24.14
C GLU A 61 4.04 11.58 24.13
N ALA A 62 4.12 12.86 24.53
CA ALA A 62 5.35 13.66 24.60
C ALA A 62 6.22 13.28 25.81
#